data_AF-A0A1J5P4U6-F1
#
_entry.id   AF-A0A1J5P4U6-F1
#
_cell.length_a   1.000
_cell.length_b   1.000
_cell.length_c   1.000
_cell.angle_alpha   90.00
_cell.angle_beta   90.00
_cell.angle_gamma   90.00
#
_symmetry.space_group_name_H-M   'P 1'
#
loop_
_entity.id
_entity.type
_entity.pdbx_description
1 polymer ?
#
loop_
_entity_poly.entity_id
_entity_poly.type
_entity_poly.pdbx_seq_one_letter_code
_entity_poly.pdbx_strand_id
1 'polypeptide(L)' 'MHRLALRIERRDAQHDAKNKADVLQGSGRDQVPCLKITQANGQVQGLTESSAIISYLNQRFAAV' A
#
# COMPACT_ATOMS: atom_id res chain seq x y z
N MET A 1 -2.16 12.92 5.78
CA MET A 1 -1.08 11.89 5.70
C MET A 1 0.30 12.53 5.87
N HIS A 2 0.61 13.15 7.00
CA HIS A 2 1.93 13.78 7.24
C HIS A 2 2.64 13.28 8.52
N ARG A 3 2.00 12.41 9.30
CA ARG A 3 2.48 12.06 10.65
C ARG A 3 3.77 11.22 10.67
N LEU A 4 4.05 10.49 9.60
CA LEU A 4 5.20 9.58 9.52
C LEU A 4 6.27 9.99 8.50
N ALA A 5 6.07 11.11 7.78
CA ALA A 5 6.96 11.64 6.75
C ALA A 5 7.54 10.59 5.78
N LEU A 6 6.76 9.53 5.48
CA LEU A 6 7.26 8.42 4.68
C LEU A 6 7.41 8.84 3.23
N ARG A 7 8.56 8.49 2.64
CA ARG A 7 8.82 8.63 1.21
C ARG A 7 8.16 7.48 0.45
N ILE A 8 6.82 7.46 0.45
CA ILE A 8 6.01 6.49 -0.31
C ILE A 8 5.57 7.09 -1.64
N GLU A 9 5.64 6.29 -2.69
CA GLU A 9 5.09 6.64 -3.99
C GLU A 9 3.56 6.52 -3.92
N ARG A 10 2.84 7.58 -4.29
CA ARG A 10 1.38 7.57 -4.39
C ARG A 10 1.01 7.27 -5.82
N ARG A 11 0.44 6.10 -6.06
CA ARG A 11 -0.09 5.69 -7.37
C ARG A 11 -1.61 5.80 -7.35
N ASP A 12 -2.17 6.46 -8.34
CA ASP A 12 -3.62 6.55 -8.50
C ASP A 12 -4.11 5.30 -9.22
N ALA A 13 -4.79 4.41 -8.51
CA ALA A 13 -5.38 3.20 -9.08
C ALA A 13 -6.79 3.41 -9.66
N GLN A 14 -7.42 4.58 -9.43
CA GLN A 14 -8.76 4.86 -9.94
C GLN A 14 -8.72 5.34 -11.40
N HIS A 15 -7.72 6.17 -11.74
CA HIS A 15 -7.63 6.79 -13.07
C HIS A 15 -6.56 6.18 -13.97
N ASP A 16 -5.61 5.42 -13.43
CA ASP A 16 -4.54 4.79 -14.19
C ASP A 16 -4.75 3.27 -14.28
N ALA A 17 -5.05 2.80 -15.49
CA ALA A 17 -5.28 1.38 -15.78
C ALA A 17 -4.07 0.49 -15.45
N LYS A 18 -2.84 1.02 -15.53
CA LYS A 18 -1.62 0.28 -15.18
C LYS A 18 -1.50 0.12 -13.67
N ASN A 19 -1.81 1.17 -12.90
CA ASN A 19 -1.82 1.08 -11.44
C ASN A 19 -2.95 0.17 -10.96
N LYS A 20 -4.12 0.22 -11.60
CA LYS A 20 -5.23 -0.70 -11.35
C LYS A 20 -4.83 -2.16 -11.56
N ALA A 21 -4.12 -2.46 -12.66
CA ALA A 21 -3.59 -3.80 -12.91
C ALA A 21 -2.57 -4.22 -11.84
N ASP A 22 -1.66 -3.34 -11.44
CA ASP A 22 -0.68 -3.59 -10.37
C ASP A 22 -1.37 -3.87 -9.02
N VAL A 23 -2.44 -3.15 -8.72
CA VAL A 23 -3.27 -3.36 -7.52
C VAL A 23 -3.95 -4.72 -7.60
N LEU A 24 -4.68 -5.01 -8.69
CA LEU A 24 -5.32 -6.30 -8.91
C LEU A 24 -4.35 -7.48 -8.78
N GLN A 25 -3.13 -7.36 -9.32
CA GLN A 25 -2.11 -8.40 -9.19
C GLN A 25 -1.54 -8.52 -7.76
N GLY A 26 -1.43 -7.41 -7.02
CA GLY A 26 -0.83 -7.40 -5.68
C GLY A 26 -1.81 -7.68 -4.52
N SER A 27 -3.05 -7.20 -4.62
CA SER A 27 -4.08 -7.36 -3.60
C SER A 27 -5.21 -8.32 -3.99
N GLY A 28 -5.28 -8.74 -5.25
CA GLY A 28 -6.36 -9.58 -5.77
C GLY A 28 -7.71 -8.85 -5.90
N ARG A 29 -7.78 -7.57 -5.53
CA ARG A 29 -9.01 -6.76 -5.54
C ARG A 29 -8.71 -5.33 -5.98
N ASP A 30 -9.48 -4.85 -6.94
CA ASP A 30 -9.50 -3.44 -7.35
C ASP A 30 -10.28 -2.59 -6.33
N GLN A 31 -9.70 -2.45 -5.14
CA GLN A 31 -10.29 -1.69 -4.05
C GLN A 31 -9.28 -0.72 -3.48
N VAL A 32 -9.66 0.56 -3.46
CA VAL A 32 -8.91 1.64 -2.81
C VAL A 32 -9.51 1.96 -1.44
N PRO A 33 -8.69 2.40 -0.47
CA PRO A 33 -7.24 2.54 -0.53
C PRO A 33 -6.51 1.18 -0.43
N CYS A 34 -5.41 1.03 -1.16
CA CYS A 34 -4.57 -0.18 -1.12
C CYS A 34 -3.10 0.17 -0.85
N LEU A 35 -2.40 -0.72 -0.15
CA LEU A 35 -0.96 -0.61 0.11
C LEU A 35 -0.25 -1.85 -0.43
N LYS A 36 0.69 -1.64 -1.35
CA LYS A 36 1.64 -2.66 -1.79
C LYS A 36 2.90 -2.59 -0.94
N ILE A 37 3.28 -3.72 -0.37
CA ILE A 37 4.45 -3.88 0.48
C ILE A 37 5.40 -4.84 -0.24
N THR A 38 6.62 -4.41 -0.51
CA THR A 38 7.67 -5.30 -1.03
C THR A 38 8.65 -5.59 0.09
N GLN A 39 8.73 -6.85 0.48
CA GLN A 39 9.66 -7.32 1.49
C GLN A 39 11.07 -7.49 0.90
N ALA A 40 12.10 -7.49 1.75
CA ALA A 40 13.49 -7.64 1.32
C ALA A 40 13.79 -9.02 0.69
N ASN A 41 12.96 -10.03 0.98
CA ASN A 41 13.04 -11.37 0.38
C ASN A 41 12.38 -11.45 -1.02
N GLY A 42 11.90 -10.32 -1.57
CA GLY A 42 11.20 -10.28 -2.85
C GLY A 42 9.71 -10.60 -2.79
N GLN A 43 9.17 -10.96 -1.61
CA GLN A 43 7.73 -11.19 -1.47
C GLN A 43 6.96 -9.87 -1.53
N VAL A 44 5.89 -9.88 -2.33
CA VAL A 44 4.97 -8.75 -2.46
C VAL A 44 3.69 -9.09 -1.71
N GLN A 45 3.29 -8.22 -0.79
CA GLN A 45 2.05 -8.33 -0.04
C GLN A 45 1.17 -7.11 -0.30
N GLY A 46 -0.10 -7.33 -0.61
CA GLY A 46 -1.12 -6.29 -0.72
C GLY A 46 -1.99 -6.18 0.54
N LEU A 47 -2.33 -4.97 0.95
CA LEU A 47 -3.36 -4.68 1.95
C LEU A 47 -4.42 -3.77 1.34
N THR A 48 -5.70 -4.05 1.57
CA THR A 48 -6.85 -3.24 1.09
C THR A 48 -7.64 -2.61 2.24
N GLU A 49 -7.51 -3.14 3.44
CA GLU A 49 -8.25 -2.66 4.59
C GLU A 49 -7.60 -1.39 5.15
N SER A 50 -8.34 -0.28 5.16
CA SER A 50 -7.84 1.03 5.61
C SER A 50 -7.24 0.99 7.01
N SER A 51 -7.91 0.30 7.95
CA SER A 51 -7.42 0.10 9.31
C SER A 51 -6.14 -0.73 9.36
N ALA A 52 -6.05 -1.79 8.56
CA ALA A 52 -4.85 -2.62 8.46
C ALA A 52 -3.67 -1.86 7.86
N ILE A 53 -3.90 -1.03 6.84
CA ILE A 53 -2.89 -0.15 6.24
C ILE A 53 -2.34 0.82 7.30
N ILE A 54 -3.22 1.48 8.07
CA ILE A 54 -2.81 2.40 9.13
C ILE A 54 -2.03 1.67 10.22
N SER A 55 -2.53 0.53 10.70
CA SER A 55 -1.85 -0.28 11.71
C SER A 55 -0.47 -0.73 11.24
N TYR A 56 -0.37 -1.23 10.01
CA TYR A 56 0.90 -1.65 9.40
C TYR A 56 1.91 -0.49 9.33
N LEU A 57 1.49 0.66 8.79
CA LEU A 57 2.36 1.82 8.67
C LEU A 57 2.81 2.34 10.04
N ASN A 58 1.93 2.33 11.04
CA ASN A 58 2.30 2.73 12.40
C ASN A 58 3.26 1.70 13.05
N GLN A 59 2.97 0.40 12.97
CA GLN A 59 3.86 -0.62 13.54
C GLN A 59 5.25 -0.61 12.90
N ARG A 60 5.33 -0.36 11.59
CA ARG A 60 6.58 -0.41 10.86
C ARG A 60 7.40 0.87 10.95
N PHE A 61 6.74 2.03 11.06
CA PHE A 61 7.40 3.33 10.93
C PHE A 61 7.05 4.38 12.00
N ALA A 62 6.06 4.15 12.88
CA ALA A 62 5.75 5.08 13.97
C ALA A 62 6.56 4.82 15.25
N ALA A 63 7.40 3.79 15.28
CA ALA A 63 8.40 3.62 16.33
C ALA A 63 9.57 4.58 16.05
N VAL A 64 9.38 5.86 16.39
CA VAL A 64 10.43 6.87 16.54
C VAL A 64 10.19 7.59 17.86
#